data_AF-A0A8J2KR59-F1
#
_entry.id   AF-A0A8J2KR59-F1
#
_cell.length_a   1.000
_cell.length_b   1.000
_cell.length_c   1.000
_cell.angle_alpha   90.00
_cell.angle_beta   90.00
_cell.angle_gamma   90.00
#
_symmetry.space_group_name_H-M   'P 1'
#
loop_
_entity.id
_entity.type
_entity.pdbx_description
1 polymer ?
#
loop_
_entity_poly.entity_id
_entity_poly.type
_entity_poly.pdbx_seq_one_letter_code
_entity_poly.pdbx_strand_id
1 'polypeptide(L)'
;MNDLVVYNHSNTPNPYIFRKCQDSLISAFEDNPPNEMFWYPAIIFTKSHVVFAIANFFFHYIPALQADGIIIIAGMTPRVNYQDYVRTTNYGVRYFACKEEDKDLPKARKNFRRLKMYYIVSWGLFVLFVLGIIGLILWLSVPKELYLS
;
A
#
# COMPACT_ATOMS: atom_id res chain seq x y z
N MET A 1 -19.33 -2.10 39.54
CA MET A 1 -19.68 -3.02 38.44
C MET A 1 -18.84 -2.58 37.26
N ASN A 2 -17.88 -3.41 36.84
CA ASN A 2 -17.05 -3.10 35.68
C ASN A 2 -17.89 -3.37 34.42
N ASP A 3 -18.10 -2.34 33.60
CA ASP A 3 -18.71 -2.49 32.29
C ASP A 3 -17.81 -3.37 31.42
N LEU A 4 -18.19 -4.64 31.25
CA LEU A 4 -17.56 -5.54 30.31
C LEU A 4 -17.82 -5.01 28.90
N VAL A 5 -16.79 -4.47 28.25
CA VAL A 5 -16.83 -4.11 26.84
C VAL A 5 -16.93 -5.40 26.03
N VAL A 6 -18.14 -5.76 25.62
CA VAL A 6 -18.40 -6.91 24.75
C VAL A 6 -18.02 -6.51 23.33
N TYR A 7 -16.82 -6.91 22.89
CA TYR A 7 -16.43 -6.80 21.49
C TYR A 7 -17.14 -7.90 20.69
N ASN A 8 -18.11 -7.50 19.88
CA ASN A 8 -18.81 -8.42 19.00
C ASN A 8 -17.85 -8.85 17.87
N HIS A 9 -17.47 -10.14 17.84
CA HIS A 9 -16.60 -10.68 16.79
C HIS A 9 -17.48 -11.10 15.60
N SER A 10 -17.66 -10.22 14.62
CA SER A 10 -18.42 -10.55 13.41
C SER A 10 -17.52 -11.21 12.38
N ASN A 11 -17.85 -12.43 11.96
CA ASN A 11 -17.19 -13.10 10.82
C ASN A 11 -17.50 -12.45 9.46
N THR A 12 -18.36 -11.42 9.44
CA THR A 12 -18.62 -10.61 8.27
C THR A 12 -17.52 -9.56 8.11
N PRO A 13 -16.83 -9.52 6.96
CA PRO A 13 -15.87 -8.46 6.68
C PRO A 13 -16.59 -7.13 6.71
N ASN A 14 -16.28 -6.29 7.70
CA ASN A 14 -16.83 -4.94 7.81
C ASN A 14 -15.93 -3.97 7.03
N PRO A 15 -16.37 -3.43 5.88
CA PRO A 15 -15.56 -2.53 5.06
C PRO A 15 -15.11 -1.28 5.82
N TYR A 16 -15.87 -0.85 6.83
CA TYR A 16 -15.52 0.28 7.69
C TYR A 16 -14.25 0.01 8.51
N ILE A 17 -14.11 -1.22 9.05
CA ILE A 17 -12.93 -1.61 9.83
C ILE A 17 -11.69 -1.68 8.95
N PHE A 18 -11.80 -2.25 7.75
CA PHE A 18 -10.69 -2.29 6.79
C PHE A 18 -10.23 -0.91 6.37
N ARG A 19 -11.17 0.01 6.13
CA ARG A 19 -10.85 1.40 5.83
C ARG A 19 -10.16 2.09 7.00
N LYS A 20 -10.65 1.89 8.23
CA LYS A 20 -10.01 2.44 9.43
C LYS A 20 -8.59 1.90 9.64
N CYS A 21 -8.37 0.60 9.38
CA CYS A 21 -7.04 0.01 9.37
C CYS A 21 -6.13 0.64 8.31
N GLN A 22 -6.62 0.80 7.08
CA GLN A 22 -5.89 1.44 5.99
C GLN A 22 -5.52 2.88 6.34
N ASP A 23 -6.48 3.67 6.83
CA ASP A 23 -6.28 5.07 7.20
C ASP A 23 -5.24 5.20 8.31
N SER A 24 -5.28 4.31 9.30
CA SER A 24 -4.32 4.27 10.41
C SER A 24 -2.92 3.89 9.95
N LEU A 25 -2.80 2.99 8.96
CA LEU A 25 -1.51 2.62 8.40
C LEU A 25 -0.92 3.76 7.57
N ILE A 26 -1.73 4.39 6.71
CA ILE A 26 -1.32 5.52 5.88
C ILE A 26 -0.91 6.71 6.75
N SER A 27 -1.65 7.00 7.84
CA SER A 27 -1.29 8.10 8.75
C SER A 27 0.07 7.87 9.41
N ALA A 28 0.38 6.63 9.80
CA ALA A 28 1.69 6.30 10.36
C ALA A 28 2.83 6.52 9.36
N PHE A 29 2.60 6.27 8.06
CA PHE A 29 3.55 6.59 6.99
C PHE A 29 3.62 8.08 6.69
N GLU A 30 2.51 8.82 6.75
CA GLU A 30 2.51 10.27 6.56
C GLU A 30 3.27 10.99 7.70
N ASP A 31 3.21 10.45 8.92
CA ASP A 31 3.91 10.98 10.09
C ASP A 31 5.42 10.73 10.06
N ASN A 32 5.86 9.57 9.56
CA ASN A 32 7.26 9.17 9.63
C ASN A 32 7.73 8.42 8.37
N PRO A 33 7.62 9.00 7.16
CA PRO A 33 7.94 8.27 5.94
C PRO A 33 9.45 8.04 5.84
N PRO A 34 9.90 6.84 5.43
CA PRO A 34 11.29 6.63 5.03
C PRO A 34 11.69 7.51 3.84
N ASN A 35 12.91 8.05 3.83
CA ASN A 35 13.39 8.84 2.72
C ASN A 35 13.68 7.97 1.49
N GLU A 36 14.14 6.73 1.72
CA GLU A 36 14.45 5.73 0.68
C GLU A 36 13.24 4.88 0.26
N MET A 37 12.02 5.39 0.47
CA MET A 37 10.81 4.69 0.04
C MET A 37 10.73 4.62 -1.49
N PHE A 38 10.60 3.42 -2.03
CA PHE A 38 10.55 3.21 -3.50
C PHE A 38 9.14 3.39 -4.09
N TRP A 39 8.08 3.13 -3.31
CA TRP A 39 6.69 3.22 -3.78
C TRP A 39 5.75 3.75 -2.71
N TYR A 40 4.65 4.39 -3.10
CA TYR A 40 3.58 4.80 -2.18
C TYR A 40 2.91 3.54 -1.56
N PRO A 41 2.61 3.49 -0.25
CA PRO A 41 2.10 2.29 0.41
C PRO A 41 0.59 2.13 0.13
N ALA A 42 0.26 1.91 -1.14
CA ALA A 42 -1.10 1.65 -1.57
C ALA A 42 -1.54 0.26 -1.07
N ILE A 43 -2.60 0.23 -0.28
CA ILE A 43 -3.21 -1.02 0.20
C ILE A 43 -4.36 -1.36 -0.75
N ILE A 44 -4.30 -2.54 -1.34
CA ILE A 44 -5.31 -3.04 -2.27
C ILE A 44 -6.20 -4.05 -1.54
N PHE A 45 -7.49 -3.74 -1.41
CA PHE A 45 -8.49 -4.70 -0.97
C PHE A 45 -9.17 -5.32 -2.19
N THR A 46 -9.13 -6.65 -2.29
CA THR A 46 -9.79 -7.39 -3.36
C THR A 46 -10.59 -8.55 -2.78
N LYS A 47 -11.71 -8.86 -3.42
CA LYS A 47 -12.54 -10.05 -3.09
C LYS A 47 -12.02 -11.32 -3.78
N SER A 48 -11.09 -11.20 -4.73
CA SER A 48 -10.55 -12.33 -5.47
C SER A 48 -9.26 -12.84 -4.84
N HIS A 49 -9.27 -14.11 -4.42
CA HIS A 49 -8.08 -14.77 -3.87
C HIS A 49 -6.94 -14.90 -4.87
N VAL A 50 -7.24 -15.07 -6.16
CA VAL A 50 -6.20 -15.18 -7.20
C VAL A 50 -5.50 -13.84 -7.40
N VAL A 51 -6.27 -12.75 -7.50
CA VAL A 51 -5.71 -11.40 -7.62
C VAL A 51 -4.92 -11.04 -6.36
N PHE A 52 -5.44 -11.39 -5.18
CA PHE A 52 -4.73 -11.22 -3.92
C PHE A 52 -3.42 -11.99 -3.91
N ALA A 53 -3.41 -13.27 -4.28
CA ALA A 53 -2.22 -14.12 -4.26
C ALA A 53 -1.13 -13.59 -5.20
N ILE A 54 -1.50 -13.19 -6.42
CA ILE A 54 -0.56 -12.61 -7.38
C ILE A 54 0.02 -11.31 -6.82
N ALA A 55 -0.82 -10.38 -6.37
CA ALA A 55 -0.35 -9.11 -5.81
C ALA A 55 0.53 -9.32 -4.56
N ASN A 56 0.12 -10.20 -3.65
CA ASN A 56 0.85 -10.47 -2.41
C ASN A 56 2.22 -11.10 -2.67
N PHE A 57 2.33 -12.00 -3.66
CA PHE A 57 3.59 -12.61 -4.03
C PHE A 57 4.61 -11.56 -4.52
N PHE A 58 4.22 -10.72 -5.47
CA PHE A 58 5.13 -9.73 -6.07
C PHE A 58 5.42 -8.53 -5.16
N PHE A 59 4.41 -8.02 -4.46
CA PHE A 59 4.54 -6.77 -3.70
C PHE A 59 4.90 -6.95 -2.21
N HIS A 60 4.76 -8.15 -1.66
CA HIS A 60 5.03 -8.39 -0.23
C HIS A 60 6.00 -9.54 0.01
N TYR A 61 5.82 -10.71 -0.63
CA TYR A 61 6.64 -11.88 -0.33
C TYR A 61 8.10 -11.72 -0.78
N ILE A 62 8.31 -11.30 -2.04
CA ILE A 62 9.67 -11.08 -2.57
C ILE A 62 10.41 -9.98 -1.80
N PRO A 63 9.84 -8.79 -1.57
CA PRO A 63 10.51 -7.75 -0.79
C PRO A 63 10.80 -8.14 0.66
N ALA A 64 9.89 -8.87 1.32
CA ALA A 64 10.09 -9.33 2.69
C ALA A 64 11.28 -10.29 2.82
N LEU A 65 11.39 -11.25 1.89
CA LEU A 65 12.51 -12.19 1.88
C LEU A 65 13.87 -11.48 1.74
N GLN A 66 13.91 -10.42 0.92
CA GLN A 66 15.11 -9.60 0.77
C GLN A 66 15.46 -8.84 2.05
N ALA A 67 14.47 -8.23 2.70
CA ALA A 67 14.65 -7.52 3.95
C ALA A 67 15.12 -8.44 5.08
N ASP A 68 14.50 -9.60 5.24
CA ASP A 68 14.87 -10.61 6.24
C ASP A 68 16.29 -11.13 6.00
N GLY A 69 16.66 -11.36 4.73
CA GLY A 69 18.03 -11.71 4.36
C GLY A 69 19.05 -10.66 4.80
N ILE A 70 18.75 -9.37 4.61
CA ILE A 70 19.61 -8.26 5.04
C ILE A 70 19.72 -8.20 6.58
N ILE A 71 18.59 -8.35 7.29
CA ILE A 71 18.54 -8.34 8.76
C ILE A 71 19.38 -9.48 9.35
N ILE A 72 19.29 -10.68 8.76
CA ILE A 72 20.07 -11.85 9.16
C ILE A 72 21.56 -11.64 8.90
N ILE A 73 21.94 -11.15 7.70
CA ILE A 73 23.33 -10.82 7.37
C ILE A 73 23.89 -9.74 8.31
N ALA A 74 23.05 -8.79 8.74
CA ALA A 74 23.42 -7.75 9.69
C ALA A 74 23.45 -8.20 11.16
N GLY A 75 23.09 -9.46 11.47
CA GLY A 75 23.11 -10.00 12.84
C GLY A 75 22.04 -9.43 13.77
N MET A 76 20.95 -8.88 13.23
CA MET A 76 19.88 -8.24 14.01
C MET A 76 18.83 -9.28 14.43
N THR A 77 18.24 -9.14 15.63
CA THR A 77 17.20 -10.07 16.14
C THR A 77 15.81 -9.43 16.14
N PRO A 78 14.77 -10.11 15.61
CA PRO A 78 13.43 -9.53 15.53
C PRO A 78 12.68 -9.77 16.86
N ARG A 79 12.39 -8.71 17.60
CA ARG A 79 11.43 -8.71 18.71
C ARG A 79 10.36 -7.66 18.43
N VAL A 80 9.18 -8.12 18.03
CA VAL A 80 8.14 -7.23 17.50
C VAL A 80 6.94 -7.18 18.44
N ASN A 81 6.74 -6.04 19.10
CA ASN A 81 5.46 -5.65 19.69
C ASN A 81 4.65 -4.94 18.60
N TYR A 82 3.55 -5.54 18.12
CA TYR A 82 2.81 -5.08 16.94
C TYR A 82 2.31 -3.62 17.00
N GLN A 83 1.94 -3.11 18.18
CA GLN A 83 1.44 -1.73 18.30
C GLN A 83 2.56 -0.69 18.25
N ASP A 84 3.69 -0.97 18.88
CA ASP A 84 4.89 -0.14 18.71
C ASP A 84 5.46 -0.32 17.31
N TYR A 85 5.46 -1.55 16.78
CA TYR A 85 6.06 -1.93 15.50
C TYR A 85 5.56 -1.09 14.35
N VAL A 86 4.28 -0.86 14.16
CA VAL A 86 3.84 -0.06 12.98
C VAL A 86 4.40 1.37 13.04
N ARG A 87 4.53 1.94 14.24
CA ARG A 87 5.01 3.32 14.44
C ARG A 87 6.53 3.41 14.50
N THR A 88 7.18 2.46 15.15
CA THR A 88 8.65 2.37 15.29
C THR A 88 9.32 1.61 14.16
N THR A 89 8.61 0.86 13.31
CA THR A 89 9.20 0.26 12.10
C THR A 89 9.53 1.34 11.11
N ASN A 90 8.64 2.30 10.90
CA ASN A 90 8.97 3.42 10.02
C ASN A 90 10.14 4.24 10.58
N TYR A 91 10.14 4.52 11.88
CA TYR A 91 11.28 5.18 12.54
C TYR A 91 12.55 4.33 12.56
N GLY A 92 12.44 3.04 12.79
CA GLY A 92 13.55 2.10 12.93
C GLY A 92 14.12 1.68 11.58
N VAL A 93 13.32 1.56 10.54
CA VAL A 93 13.77 1.44 9.15
C VAL A 93 14.53 2.68 8.78
N ARG A 94 13.99 3.87 9.07
CA ARG A 94 14.71 5.14 8.84
C ARG A 94 16.05 5.16 9.55
N TYR A 95 16.06 4.87 10.85
CA TYR A 95 17.26 5.02 11.67
C TYR A 95 18.29 3.90 11.49
N PHE A 96 17.86 2.63 11.46
CA PHE A 96 18.75 1.46 11.44
C PHE A 96 19.02 0.93 10.04
N ALA A 97 18.02 0.88 9.15
CA ALA A 97 18.19 0.33 7.80
C ALA A 97 18.66 1.39 6.80
N CYS A 98 18.00 2.55 6.79
CA CYS A 98 18.28 3.66 5.88
C CYS A 98 19.31 4.65 6.45
N LYS A 99 19.65 4.55 7.75
CA LYS A 99 20.63 5.38 8.46
C LYS A 99 20.34 6.89 8.34
N GLU A 100 19.06 7.26 8.41
CA GLU A 100 18.54 8.62 8.32
C GLU A 100 18.46 9.30 9.69
N GLU A 101 18.67 10.62 9.71
CA GLU A 101 18.48 11.44 10.90
C GLU A 101 17.10 12.15 10.90
N ASP A 102 16.67 12.65 12.07
CA ASP A 102 15.40 13.37 12.19
C ASP A 102 15.34 14.65 11.37
N LYS A 103 16.49 15.30 11.10
CA LYS A 103 16.59 16.47 10.22
C LYS A 103 16.18 16.17 8.77
N ASP A 104 16.20 14.91 8.35
CA ASP A 104 15.84 14.48 6.99
C ASP A 104 14.32 14.27 6.81
N LEU A 105 13.54 14.33 7.90
CA LEU A 105 12.07 14.18 7.87
C LEU A 105 11.36 15.09 6.86
N PRO A 106 11.68 16.39 6.75
CA PRO A 106 11.03 17.27 5.77
C PRO A 106 11.28 16.82 4.33
N LYS A 107 12.48 16.31 4.03
CA LYS A 107 12.85 15.77 2.72
C LYS A 107 12.08 14.47 2.45
N ALA A 108 12.04 13.56 3.42
CA ALA A 108 11.30 12.31 3.30
C ALA A 108 9.80 12.54 3.06
N ARG A 109 9.17 13.48 3.80
CA ARG A 109 7.77 13.88 3.58
C ARG A 109 7.54 14.48 2.19
N LYS A 110 8.50 15.23 1.64
CA LYS A 110 8.43 15.76 0.26
C LYS A 110 8.49 14.63 -0.76
N ASN A 111 9.36 13.65 -0.57
CA ASN A 111 9.44 12.46 -1.42
C ASN A 111 8.16 11.63 -1.34
N PHE A 112 7.61 11.40 -0.15
CA PHE A 112 6.33 10.71 0.03
C PHE A 112 5.19 11.36 -0.76
N ARG A 113 5.08 12.70 -0.72
CA ARG A 113 4.09 13.44 -1.54
C ARG A 113 4.31 13.25 -3.04
N ARG A 114 5.55 13.20 -3.51
CA ARG A 114 5.89 12.93 -4.92
C ARG A 114 5.46 11.52 -5.33
N LEU A 115 5.78 10.52 -4.51
CA LEU A 115 5.35 9.13 -4.74
C LEU A 115 3.83 9.01 -4.76
N LYS A 116 3.12 9.74 -3.88
CA LYS A 116 1.65 9.82 -3.91
C LYS A 116 1.14 10.42 -5.23
N MET A 117 1.74 11.50 -5.73
CA MET A 117 1.38 12.06 -7.04
C MET A 117 1.64 11.07 -8.18
N TYR A 118 2.80 10.41 -8.20
CA TYR A 118 3.12 9.41 -9.21
C TYR A 118 2.12 8.26 -9.21
N TYR A 119 1.74 7.77 -8.03
CA TYR A 119 0.70 6.76 -7.87
C TYR A 119 -0.64 7.21 -8.46
N ILE A 120 -1.10 8.42 -8.11
CA ILE A 120 -2.38 8.96 -8.61
C ILE A 120 -2.36 9.12 -10.14
N VAL A 121 -1.28 9.68 -10.69
CA VAL A 121 -1.13 9.88 -12.14
C VAL A 121 -1.06 8.55 -12.87
N SER A 122 -0.25 7.60 -12.39
CA SER A 122 -0.12 6.26 -12.96
C SER A 122 -1.46 5.52 -12.98
N TRP A 123 -2.22 5.58 -11.89
CA TRP A 123 -3.55 4.98 -11.82
C TRP A 123 -4.53 5.65 -12.79
N GLY A 124 -4.50 6.98 -12.88
CA GLY A 124 -5.32 7.72 -13.85
C GLY A 124 -5.02 7.32 -15.30
N LEU A 125 -3.74 7.21 -15.67
CA LEU A 125 -3.31 6.77 -17.00
C LEU A 125 -3.73 5.32 -17.28
N PHE A 126 -3.62 4.42 -16.29
CA PHE A 126 -4.07 3.04 -16.42
C PHE A 126 -5.57 2.95 -16.68
N VAL A 127 -6.39 3.73 -15.96
CA VAL A 127 -7.84 3.79 -16.18
C VAL A 127 -8.17 4.31 -17.57
N LEU A 128 -7.52 5.40 -18.01
CA LEU A 128 -7.72 5.94 -19.37
C LEU A 128 -7.34 4.91 -20.46
N PHE A 129 -6.24 4.18 -20.26
CA PHE A 129 -5.83 3.12 -21.17
C PHE A 129 -6.89 2.01 -21.26
N VAL A 130 -7.39 1.52 -20.12
CA VAL A 130 -8.45 0.49 -20.08
C VAL A 130 -9.73 0.98 -20.76
N LEU A 131 -10.15 2.22 -20.51
CA LEU A 131 -11.30 2.83 -21.17
C LEU A 131 -11.10 2.97 -22.69
N GLY A 132 -9.88 3.32 -23.13
CA GLY A 132 -9.52 3.36 -24.54
C GLY A 132 -9.64 2.00 -25.22
N ILE A 133 -9.17 0.93 -24.57
CA ILE A 133 -9.32 -0.46 -25.07
C ILE A 133 -10.79 -0.86 -25.15
N ILE A 134 -11.60 -0.57 -24.13
CA ILE A 134 -13.03 -0.86 -24.13
C ILE A 134 -13.74 -0.08 -25.25
N GLY A 135 -13.45 1.22 -25.40
CA GLY A 135 -14.00 2.06 -26.45
C GLY A 135 -13.64 1.55 -27.85
N LEU A 136 -12.39 1.11 -28.05
CA LEU A 136 -11.94 0.49 -29.29
C LEU A 136 -12.71 -0.80 -29.59
N ILE A 137 -12.88 -1.68 -28.60
CA ILE A 137 -13.65 -2.92 -28.76
C ILE A 137 -15.11 -2.61 -29.14
N LEU A 138 -15.74 -1.67 -28.46
CA LEU A 138 -17.11 -1.25 -28.74
C LEU A 138 -17.23 -0.66 -30.15
N TRP A 139 -16.31 0.22 -30.54
CA TRP A 139 -16.28 0.79 -31.89
C TRP A 139 -16.13 -0.27 -32.99
N LEU A 140 -15.26 -1.26 -32.78
CA LEU A 140 -15.11 -2.39 -33.70
C LEU A 140 -16.33 -3.31 -33.73
N SER A 141 -17.13 -3.32 -32.66
CA SER A 141 -18.32 -4.17 -32.54
C SER A 141 -19.59 -3.55 -33.15
N VAL A 142 -19.60 -2.24 -33.44
CA VAL A 142 -20.75 -1.57 -34.07
C VAL A 142 -20.70 -1.77 -35.59
N PRO A 143 -21.76 -2.33 -36.21
CA PRO A 143 -21.84 -2.46 -37.66
C PRO A 143 -21.78 -1.10 -38.33
N LYS A 144 -20.87 -0.94 -39.31
CA LYS A 144 -20.63 0.37 -39.94
C LYS A 144 -21.83 0.89 -40.76
N GLU A 145 -22.76 0.01 -41.07
CA GLU A 145 -23.94 0.22 -41.89
C GLU A 145 -24.97 1.13 -41.20
N LEU A 146 -24.94 1.21 -39.86
CA LEU A 146 -25.74 2.14 -39.06
C LEU A 146 -25.26 3.61 -39.13
N TYR A 147 -24.05 3.87 -39.63
CA TYR A 147 -23.52 5.24 -39.72
C TYR A 147 -23.89 5.94 -41.03
N LEU A 148 -24.48 5.23 -42.00
CA LEU A 148 -24.75 5.72 -43.36
C LEU A 148 -26.25 5.88 -43.67
N SER A 149 -27.13 5.67 -42.69
CA SER A 149 -28.58 5.93 -42.74
C SER A 149 -28.92 7.24 -42.03
#